data_AF-A0A2U8GKQ8-F1
#
_entry.id   AF-A0A2U8GKQ8-F1
#
_cell.length_a   1.000
_cell.length_b   1.000
_cell.length_c   1.000
_cell.angle_alpha   90.00
_cell.angle_beta   90.00
_cell.angle_gamma   90.00
#
_symmetry.space_group_name_H-M   'P 1'
#
loop_
_entity.id
_entity.type
_entity.pdbx_description
1 polymer ?
#
loop_
_entity_poly.entity_id
_entity_poly.type
_entity_poly.pdbx_seq_one_letter_code
_entity_poly.pdbx_strand_id
1 'polypeptide(L)'
;MSKSFDFYFDFASPFGFLGSRRVTALAKAIGRDVNWRPFLIGAVYKAHGGLPLDHPLKKDYVFKDFFRRAKLDGIAEVRVPTNFPANPIPPSRLAYWVEREAPEKMGAFVEAAYRAYWIDGKDTSDANVALDVAASLGFDRDAAAAGAQEQDIKDRLRHETENALARGVFGSPFILIDGEPFWGTDRFDDIERLYR
;
A
#
# COMPACT_ATOMS: atom_id res chain seq x y z
N MET A 1 16.42 16.73 9.96
CA MET A 1 15.30 16.13 9.22
C MET A 1 15.68 14.72 8.83
N SER A 2 14.75 13.77 8.98
CA SER A 2 14.94 12.37 8.59
C SER A 2 15.35 12.26 7.12
N LYS A 3 16.13 11.22 6.78
CA LYS A 3 16.44 10.90 5.36
C LYS A 3 15.25 10.27 4.65
N SER A 4 14.25 9.77 5.37
CA SER A 4 13.08 9.12 4.80
C SER A 4 11.77 9.53 5.47
N PHE A 5 10.66 9.24 4.82
CA PHE A 5 9.32 9.31 5.40
C PHE A 5 8.58 7.99 5.29
N ASP A 6 7.58 7.77 6.14
CA ASP A 6 6.76 6.57 6.09
C ASP A 6 5.55 6.77 5.17
N PHE A 7 5.36 5.84 4.23
CA PHE A 7 4.19 5.74 3.39
C PHE A 7 3.39 4.49 3.79
N TYR A 8 2.33 4.72 4.57
CA TYR A 8 1.41 3.69 5.03
C TYR A 8 0.33 3.43 4.01
N PHE A 9 0.07 2.17 3.72
CA PHE A 9 -0.96 1.77 2.76
C PHE A 9 -1.52 0.37 3.05
N ASP A 10 -2.63 0.07 2.40
CA ASP A 10 -3.29 -1.23 2.41
C ASP A 10 -3.51 -1.62 0.94
N PHE A 11 -3.18 -2.86 0.55
CA PHE A 11 -3.26 -3.31 -0.84
C PHE A 11 -4.69 -3.27 -1.40
N ALA A 12 -5.71 -3.34 -0.53
CA ALA A 12 -7.10 -3.17 -0.92
C ALA A 12 -7.52 -1.70 -1.09
N SER A 13 -6.64 -0.71 -0.85
CA SER A 13 -6.99 0.70 -1.00
C SER A 13 -6.82 1.21 -2.44
N PRO A 14 -7.87 1.76 -3.08
CA PRO A 14 -7.76 2.38 -4.41
C PRO A 14 -6.88 3.63 -4.39
N PHE A 15 -6.97 4.45 -3.34
CA PHE A 15 -6.11 5.63 -3.19
C PHE A 15 -4.69 5.25 -2.77
N GLY A 16 -4.51 4.13 -2.07
CA GLY A 16 -3.18 3.58 -1.77
C GLY A 16 -2.43 3.21 -3.06
N PHE A 17 -3.14 2.61 -4.02
CA PHE A 17 -2.60 2.37 -5.36
C PHE A 17 -2.24 3.68 -6.09
N LEU A 18 -3.12 4.67 -6.12
CA LEU A 18 -2.78 5.96 -6.74
C LEU A 18 -1.58 6.63 -6.07
N GLY A 19 -1.48 6.49 -4.74
CA GLY A 19 -0.35 6.99 -3.95
C GLY A 19 0.96 6.29 -4.30
N SER A 20 0.97 4.96 -4.41
CA SER A 20 2.18 4.18 -4.72
C SER A 20 2.78 4.56 -6.08
N ARG A 21 1.94 4.95 -7.05
CA ARG A 21 2.38 5.44 -8.36
C ARG A 21 3.06 6.80 -8.33
N ARG A 22 2.84 7.59 -7.28
CA ARG A 22 3.31 8.99 -7.16
C ARG A 22 4.38 9.16 -6.08
N VAL A 23 4.43 8.29 -5.08
CA VAL A 23 5.22 8.50 -3.86
C VAL A 23 6.73 8.55 -4.11
N THR A 24 7.25 7.75 -5.03
CA THR A 24 8.67 7.79 -5.40
C THR A 24 9.05 9.13 -6.05
N ALA A 25 8.18 9.69 -6.88
CA ALA A 25 8.40 11.00 -7.50
C ALA A 25 8.35 12.11 -6.45
N LEU A 26 7.38 12.05 -5.51
CA LEU A 26 7.30 12.96 -4.37
C LEU A 26 8.60 12.90 -3.54
N ALA A 27 9.06 11.70 -3.19
CA ALA A 27 10.26 11.50 -2.39
C ALA A 27 11.51 12.11 -3.05
N LYS A 28 11.66 11.89 -4.36
CA LYS A 28 12.72 12.54 -5.15
C LYS A 28 12.61 14.06 -5.12
N ALA A 29 11.41 14.62 -5.24
CA ALA A 29 11.19 16.07 -5.27
C ALA A 29 11.56 16.77 -3.95
N ILE A 30 11.37 16.09 -2.81
CA ILE A 30 11.68 16.61 -1.47
C ILE A 30 13.03 16.10 -0.91
N GLY A 31 13.83 15.39 -1.72
CA GLY A 31 15.14 14.86 -1.32
C GLY A 31 15.09 13.85 -0.16
N ARG A 32 14.12 12.91 -0.20
CA ARG A 32 13.90 11.87 0.81
C ARG A 32 13.78 10.48 0.17
N ASP A 33 13.95 9.45 1.00
CA ASP A 33 13.61 8.07 0.68
C ASP A 33 12.21 7.70 1.19
N VAL A 34 11.60 6.66 0.60
CA VAL A 34 10.29 6.14 1.00
C VAL A 34 10.48 4.88 1.87
N ASN A 35 9.95 4.89 3.09
CA ASN A 35 9.73 3.65 3.84
C ASN A 35 8.32 3.14 3.50
N TRP A 36 8.25 1.99 2.82
CA TRP A 36 6.99 1.37 2.42
C TRP A 36 6.40 0.60 3.61
N ARG A 37 5.22 1.01 4.09
CA ARG A 37 4.61 0.45 5.31
C ARG A 37 3.23 -0.16 5.01
N PRO A 38 3.16 -1.35 4.40
CA PRO A 38 1.88 -2.06 4.28
C PRO A 38 1.34 -2.37 5.68
N PHE A 39 0.10 -1.98 5.94
CA PHE A 39 -0.62 -2.25 7.18
C PHE A 39 -2.04 -2.73 6.87
N LEU A 40 -2.74 -3.24 7.88
CA LEU A 40 -4.10 -3.76 7.72
C LEU A 40 -5.12 -2.71 8.18
N ILE A 41 -5.81 -2.04 7.25
CA ILE A 41 -6.83 -1.03 7.62
C ILE A 41 -8.01 -1.65 8.39
N GLY A 42 -8.26 -2.94 8.19
CA GLY A 42 -9.25 -3.70 8.97
C GLY A 42 -8.98 -3.67 10.48
N ALA A 43 -7.73 -3.54 10.91
CA ALA A 43 -7.39 -3.37 12.33
C ALA A 43 -7.87 -2.03 12.88
N VAL A 44 -7.81 -0.96 12.07
CA VAL A 44 -8.35 0.36 12.43
C VAL A 44 -9.86 0.27 12.63
N TYR A 45 -10.58 -0.31 11.66
CA TYR A 45 -12.04 -0.48 11.75
C TYR A 45 -12.45 -1.31 12.96
N LYS A 46 -11.68 -2.36 13.28
CA LYS A 46 -11.94 -3.19 14.45
C LYS A 46 -11.71 -2.44 15.78
N ALA A 47 -10.67 -1.61 15.86
CA ALA A 47 -10.29 -0.92 17.09
C ALA A 47 -11.11 0.35 17.35
N HIS A 48 -11.46 1.09 16.29
CA HIS A 48 -12.03 2.45 16.39
C HIS A 48 -13.35 2.63 15.64
N GLY A 49 -13.84 1.60 14.96
CA GLY A 49 -15.00 1.71 14.08
C GLY A 49 -14.70 2.50 12.79
N GLY A 50 -15.75 3.06 12.20
CA GLY A 50 -15.68 3.75 10.92
C GLY A 50 -16.33 2.96 9.79
N LEU A 51 -16.64 3.66 8.71
CA LEU A 51 -17.29 3.07 7.53
C LEU A 51 -16.22 2.60 6.54
N PRO A 52 -16.13 1.29 6.25
CA PRO A 52 -15.28 0.74 5.19
C PRO A 52 -15.55 1.38 3.82
N LEU A 53 -14.61 1.23 2.89
CA LEU A 53 -14.72 1.83 1.56
C LEU A 53 -15.86 1.22 0.73
N ASP A 54 -16.20 -0.05 0.95
CA ASP A 54 -17.30 -0.75 0.28
C ASP A 54 -18.66 -0.52 0.94
N HIS A 55 -18.72 0.27 2.01
CA HIS A 55 -19.98 0.64 2.65
C HIS A 55 -20.90 1.38 1.65
N PRO A 56 -22.20 1.05 1.55
CA PRO A 56 -23.11 1.63 0.54
C PRO A 56 -23.15 3.16 0.49
N LEU A 57 -23.01 3.84 1.63
CA LEU A 57 -22.94 5.31 1.70
C LEU A 57 -21.70 5.92 1.03
N LYS A 58 -20.60 5.17 0.92
CA LYS A 58 -19.31 5.67 0.42
C LYS A 58 -18.92 5.10 -0.94
N LYS A 59 -19.23 3.83 -1.17
CA LYS A 59 -18.72 3.02 -2.29
C LYS A 59 -18.83 3.71 -3.64
N ASP A 60 -20.00 4.24 -3.96
CA ASP A 60 -20.25 4.90 -5.25
C ASP A 60 -19.40 6.15 -5.44
N TYR A 61 -19.25 6.96 -4.38
CA TYR A 61 -18.40 8.14 -4.43
C TYR A 61 -16.93 7.76 -4.54
N VAL A 62 -16.48 6.81 -3.71
CA VAL A 62 -15.09 6.34 -3.67
C VAL A 62 -14.64 5.89 -5.06
N PHE A 63 -15.46 5.10 -5.76
CA PHE A 63 -15.08 4.64 -7.10
C PHE A 63 -15.18 5.73 -8.16
N LYS A 64 -16.20 6.59 -8.13
CA LYS A 64 -16.27 7.76 -9.03
C LYS A 64 -15.03 8.64 -8.89
N ASP A 65 -14.57 8.87 -7.67
CA ASP A 65 -13.40 9.70 -7.42
C ASP A 65 -12.09 8.97 -7.75
N PHE A 66 -11.97 7.68 -7.41
CA PHE A 66 -10.86 6.83 -7.83
C PHE A 66 -10.65 6.87 -9.36
N PHE A 67 -11.71 6.66 -10.15
CA PHE A 67 -11.64 6.72 -11.60
C PHE A 67 -11.27 8.11 -12.12
N ARG A 68 -11.82 9.17 -11.51
CA ARG A 68 -11.48 10.56 -11.85
C ARG A 68 -10.00 10.82 -11.60
N ARG A 69 -9.48 10.40 -10.45
CA ARG A 69 -8.08 10.63 -10.09
C ARG A 69 -7.12 9.81 -10.94
N ALA A 70 -7.43 8.52 -11.18
CA ALA A 70 -6.66 7.69 -12.10
C ALA A 70 -6.53 8.33 -13.49
N LYS A 71 -7.63 8.90 -14.02
CA LYS A 71 -7.63 9.65 -15.28
C LYS A 71 -6.74 10.90 -15.23
N LEU A 72 -6.80 11.68 -14.16
CA LEU A 72 -5.95 12.87 -13.97
C LEU A 72 -4.46 12.50 -13.85
N ASP A 73 -4.17 11.34 -13.25
CA ASP A 73 -2.82 10.80 -13.12
C ASP A 73 -2.34 10.06 -14.40
N GLY A 74 -3.12 10.08 -15.49
CA GLY A 74 -2.76 9.48 -16.77
C GLY A 74 -2.80 7.95 -16.82
N ILE A 75 -3.49 7.31 -15.87
CA ILE A 75 -3.61 5.85 -15.79
C ILE A 75 -4.80 5.42 -16.67
N ALA A 76 -4.51 4.84 -17.83
CA ALA A 76 -5.50 4.59 -18.88
C ALA A 76 -6.60 3.59 -18.51
N GLU A 77 -6.27 2.52 -17.77
CA GLU A 77 -7.21 1.45 -17.44
C GLU A 77 -7.05 1.00 -15.99
N VAL A 78 -7.88 1.53 -15.09
CA VAL A 78 -8.09 0.95 -13.76
C VAL A 78 -9.41 0.19 -13.73
N ARG A 79 -9.45 -0.91 -12.98
CA ARG A 79 -10.66 -1.72 -12.78
C ARG A 79 -10.86 -2.00 -11.30
N VAL A 80 -12.10 -2.18 -10.90
CA VAL A 80 -12.44 -2.64 -9.55
C VAL A 80 -12.48 -4.17 -9.58
N PRO A 81 -11.63 -4.87 -8.81
CA PRO A 81 -11.65 -6.33 -8.74
C PRO A 81 -12.98 -6.84 -8.20
N THR A 82 -13.41 -8.01 -8.69
CA THR A 82 -14.71 -8.61 -8.30
C THR A 82 -14.78 -8.99 -6.83
N ASN A 83 -13.63 -9.26 -6.21
CA ASN A 83 -13.48 -9.61 -4.81
C ASN A 83 -13.19 -8.40 -3.91
N PHE A 84 -13.39 -7.17 -4.39
CA PHE A 84 -13.14 -5.98 -3.59
C PHE A 84 -14.06 -5.87 -2.36
N PRO A 85 -13.52 -5.55 -1.16
CA PRO A 85 -12.10 -5.44 -0.84
C PRO A 85 -11.45 -6.81 -0.60
N ALA A 86 -10.35 -7.11 -1.29
CA ALA A 86 -9.61 -8.34 -1.10
C ALA A 86 -8.88 -8.35 0.26
N ASN A 87 -8.63 -9.56 0.81
CA ASN A 87 -7.77 -9.71 1.97
C ASN A 87 -6.32 -9.29 1.64
N PRO A 88 -5.75 -8.27 2.29
CA PRO A 88 -4.43 -7.74 1.96
C PRO A 88 -3.28 -8.48 2.66
N ILE A 89 -3.55 -9.51 3.48
CA ILE A 89 -2.52 -10.21 4.25
C ILE A 89 -1.46 -10.87 3.34
N PRO A 90 -1.81 -11.66 2.30
CA PRO A 90 -0.80 -12.30 1.46
C PRO A 90 0.20 -11.33 0.82
N PRO A 91 -0.21 -10.26 0.10
CA PRO A 91 0.73 -9.32 -0.48
C PRO A 91 1.47 -8.51 0.61
N SER A 92 0.86 -8.25 1.77
CA SER A 92 1.55 -7.54 2.86
C SER A 92 2.67 -8.36 3.49
N ARG A 93 2.46 -9.66 3.70
CA ARG A 93 3.53 -10.56 4.21
C ARG A 93 4.65 -10.71 3.20
N LEU A 94 4.32 -10.90 1.92
CA LEU A 94 5.33 -10.97 0.87
C LEU A 94 6.09 -9.66 0.70
N ALA A 95 5.46 -8.51 0.89
CA ALA A 95 6.14 -7.22 0.88
C ALA A 95 7.22 -7.16 1.97
N TYR A 96 6.90 -7.56 3.21
CA TYR A 96 7.90 -7.61 4.29
C TYR A 96 8.98 -8.67 4.08
N TRP A 97 8.64 -9.80 3.46
CA TRP A 97 9.64 -10.79 3.06
C TRP A 97 10.58 -10.22 1.98
N VAL A 98 10.05 -9.57 0.94
CA VAL A 98 10.85 -8.87 -0.09
C VAL A 98 11.73 -7.79 0.53
N GLU A 99 11.20 -7.00 1.47
CA GLU A 99 11.98 -5.99 2.19
C GLU A 99 13.16 -6.63 2.95
N ARG A 100 12.97 -7.81 3.56
CA ARG A 100 14.02 -8.54 4.26
C ARG A 100 15.11 -9.06 3.31
N GLU A 101 14.72 -9.65 2.19
CA GLU A 101 15.66 -10.32 1.28
C GLU A 101 16.37 -9.34 0.32
N ALA A 102 15.66 -8.29 -0.13
CA ALA A 102 16.17 -7.28 -1.05
C ALA A 102 15.41 -5.95 -0.86
N PRO A 103 15.77 -5.13 0.14
CA PRO A 103 15.07 -3.89 0.48
C PRO A 103 14.84 -2.95 -0.71
N GLU A 104 15.79 -2.89 -1.65
CA GLU A 104 15.71 -2.06 -2.84
C GLU A 104 14.60 -2.47 -3.82
N LYS A 105 14.11 -3.72 -3.73
CA LYS A 105 13.00 -4.25 -4.54
C LYS A 105 11.63 -4.05 -3.91
N MET A 106 11.55 -3.56 -2.67
CA MET A 106 10.28 -3.37 -1.95
C MET A 106 9.29 -2.50 -2.74
N GLY A 107 9.72 -1.32 -3.20
CA GLY A 107 8.86 -0.43 -3.99
C GLY A 107 8.36 -1.07 -5.28
N ALA A 108 9.25 -1.78 -6.00
CA ALA A 108 8.89 -2.49 -7.23
C ALA A 108 7.86 -3.60 -6.97
N PHE A 109 8.01 -4.36 -5.88
CA PHE A 109 7.02 -5.37 -5.48
C PHE A 109 5.66 -4.75 -5.16
N VAL A 110 5.63 -3.68 -4.36
CA VAL A 110 4.39 -2.98 -4.00
C VAL A 110 3.67 -2.47 -5.25
N GLU A 111 4.38 -1.81 -6.16
CA GLU A 111 3.81 -1.32 -7.42
C GLU A 111 3.26 -2.46 -8.29
N ALA A 112 4.00 -3.57 -8.41
CA ALA A 112 3.59 -4.72 -9.20
C ALA A 112 2.39 -5.47 -8.60
N ALA A 113 2.34 -5.63 -7.27
CA ALA A 113 1.21 -6.25 -6.57
C ALA A 113 -0.04 -5.38 -6.68
N TYR A 114 0.09 -4.07 -6.55
CA TYR A 114 -1.02 -3.16 -6.81
C TYR A 114 -1.50 -3.19 -8.26
N ARG A 115 -0.59 -3.26 -9.24
CA ARG A 115 -0.95 -3.43 -10.65
C ARG A 115 -1.75 -4.71 -10.87
N ALA A 116 -1.28 -5.83 -10.32
CA ALA A 116 -1.96 -7.12 -10.42
C ALA A 116 -3.44 -7.02 -9.96
N TYR A 117 -3.69 -6.27 -8.88
CA TYR A 117 -5.04 -6.04 -8.36
C TYR A 117 -5.82 -5.00 -9.19
N TRP A 118 -5.36 -3.76 -9.26
CA TRP A 118 -6.14 -2.61 -9.76
C TRP A 118 -6.12 -2.42 -11.28
N ILE A 119 -5.16 -3.04 -11.99
CA ILE A 119 -5.03 -2.95 -13.44
C ILE A 119 -5.38 -4.29 -14.07
N ASP A 120 -4.79 -5.37 -13.60
CA ASP A 120 -4.96 -6.69 -14.21
C ASP A 120 -6.22 -7.42 -13.68
N GLY A 121 -6.76 -6.99 -12.53
CA GLY A 121 -7.99 -7.56 -11.94
C GLY A 121 -7.79 -8.94 -11.30
N LYS A 122 -6.56 -9.28 -10.91
CA LYS A 122 -6.23 -10.55 -10.25
C LYS A 122 -6.62 -10.50 -8.77
N ASP A 123 -6.97 -11.66 -8.22
CA ASP A 123 -7.26 -11.80 -6.80
C ASP A 123 -5.96 -11.88 -5.98
N THR A 124 -5.54 -10.78 -5.36
CA THR A 124 -4.34 -10.77 -4.49
C THR A 124 -4.57 -11.37 -3.10
N SER A 125 -5.79 -11.80 -2.76
CA SER A 125 -6.02 -12.63 -1.57
C SER A 125 -5.59 -14.09 -1.77
N ASP A 126 -5.43 -14.53 -3.03
CA ASP A 126 -4.68 -15.73 -3.36
C ASP A 126 -3.18 -15.41 -3.29
N ALA A 127 -2.49 -16.10 -2.38
CA ALA A 127 -1.05 -15.97 -2.22
C ALA A 127 -0.27 -16.26 -3.51
N ASN A 128 -0.78 -17.14 -4.39
CA ASN A 128 -0.14 -17.44 -5.66
C ASN A 128 0.05 -16.20 -6.54
N VAL A 129 -0.91 -15.26 -6.55
CA VAL A 129 -0.80 -14.03 -7.34
C VAL A 129 0.37 -13.17 -6.86
N ALA A 130 0.52 -13.02 -5.54
CA ALA A 130 1.62 -12.26 -4.96
C ALA A 130 2.98 -12.99 -5.11
N LEU A 131 2.99 -14.33 -5.08
CA LEU A 131 4.17 -15.13 -5.36
C LEU A 131 4.63 -14.99 -6.82
N ASP A 132 3.70 -14.98 -7.78
CA ASP A 132 4.02 -14.77 -9.18
C ASP A 132 4.58 -13.35 -9.43
N VAL A 133 4.08 -12.36 -8.68
CA VAL A 133 4.64 -11.01 -8.67
C VAL A 133 6.09 -11.02 -8.14
N ALA A 134 6.36 -11.67 -7.01
CA ALA A 134 7.72 -11.80 -6.50
C ALA A 134 8.64 -12.52 -7.50
N ALA A 135 8.18 -13.62 -8.10
CA ALA A 135 8.93 -14.36 -9.12
C ALA A 135 9.28 -13.48 -10.34
N SER A 136 8.36 -12.61 -10.78
CA SER A 136 8.61 -11.65 -11.87
C SER A 136 9.73 -10.64 -11.57
N LEU A 137 10.06 -10.45 -10.29
CA LEU A 137 11.15 -9.59 -9.82
C LEU A 137 12.44 -10.38 -9.53
N GLY A 138 12.47 -11.66 -9.91
CA GLY A 138 13.64 -12.53 -9.81
C GLY A 138 13.84 -13.21 -8.46
N PHE A 139 12.79 -13.27 -7.61
CA PHE A 139 12.82 -14.08 -6.39
C PHE A 139 12.48 -15.54 -6.70
N ASP A 140 13.07 -16.47 -5.95
CA ASP A 140 12.66 -17.87 -5.99
C ASP A 140 11.24 -18.02 -5.40
N ARG A 141 10.35 -18.66 -6.15
CA ARG A 141 8.93 -18.74 -5.80
C ARG A 141 8.68 -19.58 -4.55
N ASP A 142 9.43 -20.66 -4.38
CA ASP A 142 9.26 -21.57 -3.24
C ASP A 142 9.86 -20.96 -1.97
N ALA A 143 11.00 -20.28 -2.08
CA ALA A 143 11.58 -19.48 -1.00
C ALA A 143 10.63 -18.35 -0.56
N ALA A 144 10.01 -17.64 -1.51
CA ALA A 144 9.02 -16.61 -1.21
C ALA A 144 7.78 -17.19 -0.50
N ALA A 145 7.32 -18.37 -0.93
CA ALA A 145 6.17 -19.05 -0.33
C ALA A 145 6.45 -19.50 1.10
N ALA A 146 7.61 -20.09 1.34
CA ALA A 146 8.06 -20.49 2.68
C ALA A 146 8.25 -19.26 3.57
N GLY A 147 8.98 -18.26 3.07
CA GLY A 147 9.34 -17.04 3.79
C GLY A 147 8.13 -16.22 4.24
N ALA A 148 7.13 -16.06 3.38
CA ALA A 148 5.89 -15.36 3.74
C ALA A 148 5.08 -16.07 4.86
N GLN A 149 5.40 -17.34 5.16
CA GLN A 149 4.78 -18.12 6.23
C GLN A 149 5.64 -18.22 7.50
N GLU A 150 6.87 -17.71 7.48
CA GLU A 150 7.73 -17.66 8.66
C GLU A 150 7.08 -16.81 9.76
N GLN A 151 7.32 -17.20 11.01
CA GLN A 151 6.67 -16.58 12.16
C GLN A 151 7.12 -15.12 12.34
N ASP A 152 8.38 -14.82 12.06
CA ASP A 152 8.93 -13.46 12.10
C ASP A 152 8.24 -12.52 11.10
N ILE A 153 7.94 -12.97 9.87
CA ILE A 153 7.19 -12.19 8.87
C ILE A 153 5.73 -11.98 9.30
N LYS A 154 5.10 -13.00 9.90
CA LYS A 154 3.74 -12.88 10.46
C LYS A 154 3.71 -11.85 11.59
N ASP A 155 4.66 -11.93 12.50
CA ASP A 155 4.79 -11.03 13.64
C ASP A 155 5.18 -9.62 13.18
N ARG A 156 6.00 -9.49 12.14
CA ARG A 156 6.35 -8.22 11.51
C ARG A 156 5.11 -7.48 11.01
N LEU A 157 4.27 -8.12 10.19
CA LEU A 157 3.04 -7.48 9.69
C LEU A 157 2.11 -7.06 10.84
N ARG A 158 2.00 -7.91 11.87
CA ARG A 158 1.20 -7.60 13.06
C ARG A 158 1.76 -6.37 13.79
N HIS A 159 3.05 -6.37 14.08
CA HIS A 159 3.72 -5.29 14.80
C HIS A 159 3.68 -3.97 14.02
N GLU A 160 3.93 -3.99 12.71
CA GLU A 160 3.85 -2.78 11.88
C GLU A 160 2.40 -2.24 11.81
N THR A 161 1.40 -3.11 11.83
CA THR A 161 -0.01 -2.69 11.94
C THR A 161 -0.29 -2.06 13.31
N GLU A 162 0.11 -2.69 14.40
CA GLU A 162 -0.04 -2.15 15.76
C GLU A 162 0.69 -0.79 15.91
N ASN A 163 1.90 -0.67 15.36
CA ASN A 163 2.68 0.57 15.35
C ASN A 163 2.01 1.67 14.52
N ALA A 164 1.42 1.33 13.37
CA ALA A 164 0.68 2.29 12.56
C ALA A 164 -0.47 2.91 13.39
N LEU A 165 -1.26 2.07 14.06
CA LEU A 165 -2.34 2.52 14.94
C LEU A 165 -1.81 3.38 16.11
N ALA A 166 -0.72 2.95 16.76
CA ALA A 166 -0.11 3.70 17.86
C ALA A 166 0.41 5.08 17.43
N ARG A 167 0.78 5.24 16.15
CA ARG A 167 1.20 6.52 15.55
C ARG A 167 0.03 7.32 14.95
N GLY A 168 -1.21 6.91 15.18
CA GLY A 168 -2.40 7.61 14.71
C GLY A 168 -2.72 7.40 13.23
N VAL A 169 -2.13 6.40 12.57
CA VAL A 169 -2.47 6.04 11.18
C VAL A 169 -3.85 5.39 11.16
N PHE A 170 -4.79 5.99 10.43
CA PHE A 170 -6.19 5.54 10.39
C PHE A 170 -6.70 5.25 8.97
N GLY A 171 -5.90 5.49 7.94
CA GLY A 171 -6.34 5.45 6.55
C GLY A 171 -5.22 5.09 5.58
N SER A 172 -5.58 4.92 4.31
CA SER A 172 -4.65 4.49 3.26
C SER A 172 -4.90 5.29 1.96
N PRO A 173 -3.90 6.03 1.44
CA PRO A 173 -2.54 6.13 1.97
C PRO A 173 -2.45 7.17 3.09
N PHE A 174 -1.45 7.02 3.95
CA PHE A 174 -1.13 7.96 5.02
C PHE A 174 0.39 8.16 5.05
N ILE A 175 0.84 9.41 5.13
CA ILE A 175 2.24 9.79 5.15
C ILE A 175 2.60 10.37 6.50
N LEU A 176 3.77 9.99 7.04
CA LEU A 176 4.38 10.64 8.20
C LEU A 176 5.78 11.14 7.84
N ILE A 177 5.98 12.46 7.87
CA ILE A 177 7.27 13.12 7.61
C ILE A 177 7.71 13.87 8.85
N ASP A 178 8.83 13.48 9.47
CA ASP A 178 9.35 14.11 10.70
C ASP A 178 8.31 14.24 11.83
N GLY A 179 7.34 13.30 11.88
CA GLY A 179 6.25 13.29 12.85
C GLY A 179 4.95 13.99 12.39
N GLU A 180 4.99 14.72 11.29
CA GLU A 180 3.83 15.42 10.74
C GLU A 180 2.96 14.48 9.87
N PRO A 181 1.64 14.37 10.14
CA PRO A 181 0.73 13.49 9.42
C PRO A 181 0.06 14.12 8.20
N PHE A 182 0.01 13.37 7.09
CA PHE A 182 -0.75 13.70 5.89
C PHE A 182 -1.58 12.51 5.43
N TRP A 183 -2.89 12.66 5.38
CA TRP A 183 -3.80 11.60 4.93
C TRP A 183 -4.34 11.89 3.54
N GLY A 184 -4.15 10.95 2.60
CA GLY A 184 -4.66 11.04 1.24
C GLY A 184 -3.61 11.46 0.19
N THR A 185 -3.85 11.07 -1.06
CA THR A 185 -2.99 11.43 -2.21
C THR A 185 -3.16 12.88 -2.66
N ASP A 186 -4.25 13.52 -2.23
CA ASP A 186 -4.54 14.94 -2.41
C ASP A 186 -3.63 15.87 -1.58
N ARG A 187 -2.84 15.31 -0.65
CA ARG A 187 -1.84 16.04 0.13
C ARG A 187 -0.44 16.08 -0.47
N PHE A 188 -0.18 15.35 -1.55
CA PHE A 188 1.17 15.23 -2.10
C PHE A 188 1.72 16.58 -2.58
N ASP A 189 0.86 17.41 -3.17
CA ASP A 189 1.25 18.73 -3.66
C ASP A 189 1.52 19.70 -2.50
N ASP A 190 0.78 19.57 -1.39
CA ASP A 190 1.04 20.32 -0.15
C ASP A 190 2.39 19.90 0.46
N ILE A 191 2.65 18.59 0.54
CA ILE A 191 3.93 18.05 1.03
C ILE A 191 5.09 18.58 0.19
N GLU A 192 4.98 18.52 -1.14
CA GLU A 192 6.05 19.00 -2.02
C GLU A 192 6.36 20.49 -1.78
N ARG A 193 5.34 21.32 -1.55
CA ARG A 193 5.53 22.75 -1.25
C ARG A 193 6.17 23.00 0.12
N LEU A 194 5.87 22.16 1.11
CA LEU A 194 6.37 22.31 2.47
C LEU A 194 7.81 21.80 2.66
N TYR A 195 8.23 20.81 1.86
CA TYR A 195 9.49 20.08 2.07
C TYR A 195 10.49 20.14 0.90
N ARG A 196 10.20 20.91 -0.16
CA ARG A 196 11.16 21.18 -1.25
C ARG A 196 12.30 22.09 -0.82
#